data_AF-A0A399QKF7-F1
#
_entry.id   AF-A0A399QKF7-F1
#
_cell.length_a   1.000
_cell.length_b   1.000
_cell.length_c   1.000
_cell.angle_alpha   90.00
_cell.angle_beta   90.00
_cell.angle_gamma   90.00
#
_symmetry.space_group_name_H-M   'P 1'
#
loop_
_entity.id
_entity.type
_entity.pdbx_description
1 polymer ?
#
loop_
_entity_poly.entity_id
_entity_poly.type
_entity_poly.pdbx_seq_one_letter_code
_entity_poly.pdbx_strand_id
1 'polypeptide(L)'
;RRPGRVARAATGVATRVGPSGTFAAFLVLGLLVITAASSLFAGLYVAGIDDDGVALLDEPALHLATDVRSPWLDTAVTVFTEAAGVYAVPIVSVAGIVAYLLVLRQMRRATRVLTYVIAMAFAASVSLSRVYLGHHWLTDVIAGWLLALAWLAVVVVAHRVRLRLMEPRERDADGT
;
A
#
# COMPACT_ATOMS: atom_id res chain seq x y z
N ARG A 1 6.11 -46.41 0.92
CA ARG A 1 5.23 -46.05 -0.22
C ARG A 1 5.97 -45.03 -1.09
N ARG A 2 6.17 -45.27 -2.40
CA ARG A 2 6.96 -44.37 -3.28
C ARG A 2 6.23 -43.03 -3.45
N PRO A 3 6.88 -41.86 -3.25
CA PRO A 3 6.23 -40.57 -3.44
C PRO A 3 5.77 -40.42 -4.91
N GLY A 4 4.48 -40.09 -5.06
CA GLY A 4 3.82 -39.92 -6.35
C GLY A 4 4.52 -38.87 -7.21
N ARG A 5 4.46 -39.03 -8.53
CA ARG A 5 5.11 -38.11 -9.50
C ARG A 5 4.71 -36.64 -9.27
N VAL A 6 3.51 -36.39 -8.76
CA VAL A 6 2.97 -35.07 -8.42
C VAL A 6 3.72 -34.43 -7.24
N ALA A 7 4.07 -35.21 -6.20
CA ALA A 7 4.84 -34.71 -5.06
C ALA A 7 6.26 -34.31 -5.48
N ARG A 8 6.89 -35.05 -6.40
CA ARG A 8 8.20 -34.68 -6.96
C ARG A 8 8.15 -33.46 -7.87
N ALA A 9 7.09 -33.29 -8.65
CA ALA A 9 6.90 -32.11 -9.48
C ALA A 9 6.67 -30.84 -8.64
N ALA A 10 5.85 -30.94 -7.58
CA ALA A 10 5.63 -29.85 -6.63
C ALA A 10 6.93 -29.43 -5.91
N THR A 11 7.75 -30.40 -5.49
CA THR A 11 9.05 -30.10 -4.88
C THR A 11 10.06 -29.55 -5.89
N GLY A 12 10.03 -29.98 -7.16
CA GLY A 12 10.94 -29.50 -8.21
C GLY A 12 10.67 -28.05 -8.67
N VAL A 13 9.41 -27.59 -8.58
CA VAL A 13 9.07 -26.17 -8.80
C VAL A 13 9.44 -25.33 -7.57
N ALA A 14 9.18 -25.86 -6.36
CA ALA A 14 9.50 -25.18 -5.11
C ALA A 14 11.01 -25.01 -4.86
N THR A 15 11.88 -25.86 -5.42
CA THR A 15 13.35 -25.74 -5.29
C THR A 15 14.00 -24.92 -6.41
N ARG A 16 13.34 -24.71 -7.55
CA ARG A 16 13.88 -23.87 -8.65
C ARG A 16 13.73 -22.38 -8.38
N VAL A 17 12.67 -22.00 -7.70
CA VAL A 17 12.42 -20.60 -7.33
C VAL A 17 13.02 -20.40 -5.94
N GLY A 18 14.34 -20.26 -5.87
CA GLY A 18 15.04 -19.91 -4.63
C GLY A 18 14.52 -18.59 -4.03
N PRO A 19 15.02 -18.16 -2.85
CA PRO A 19 14.61 -16.91 -2.21
C PRO A 19 14.61 -15.71 -3.18
N SER A 20 15.62 -15.64 -4.06
CA SER A 20 15.76 -14.63 -5.11
C SER A 20 14.70 -14.72 -6.20
N GLY A 21 14.26 -15.93 -6.57
CA GLY A 21 13.19 -16.13 -7.56
C GLY A 21 11.81 -15.78 -7.00
N THR A 22 11.58 -16.02 -5.71
CA THR A 22 10.35 -15.59 -5.03
C THR A 22 10.31 -14.06 -5.01
N PHE A 23 11.42 -13.43 -4.63
CA PHE A 23 11.54 -11.97 -4.65
C PHE A 23 11.32 -11.38 -6.05
N ALA A 24 11.91 -11.98 -7.10
CA ALA A 24 11.70 -11.56 -8.48
C ALA A 24 10.23 -11.69 -8.92
N ALA A 25 9.56 -12.79 -8.56
CA ALA A 25 8.14 -12.97 -8.85
C ALA A 25 7.25 -11.92 -8.17
N PHE A 26 7.57 -11.53 -6.93
CA PHE A 26 6.90 -10.44 -6.23
C PHE A 26 7.12 -9.08 -6.91
N LEU A 27 8.35 -8.80 -7.36
CA LEU A 27 8.64 -7.57 -8.10
C LEU A 27 7.89 -7.52 -9.43
N VAL A 28 7.86 -8.62 -10.18
CA VAL A 28 7.12 -8.70 -11.45
C VAL A 28 5.63 -8.53 -11.20
N LEU A 29 5.06 -9.23 -10.22
CA LEU A 29 3.65 -9.07 -9.86
C LEU A 29 3.34 -7.63 -9.46
N GLY A 30 4.24 -6.99 -8.72
CA GLY A 30 4.07 -5.59 -8.35
C GLY A 30 4.14 -4.62 -9.48
N LEU A 31 5.10 -4.81 -10.38
CA LEU A 31 5.17 -4.03 -11.60
C LEU A 31 3.89 -4.20 -12.42
N LEU A 32 3.38 -5.43 -12.57
CA LEU A 32 2.13 -5.70 -13.28
C LEU A 32 0.92 -5.03 -12.64
N VAL A 33 0.81 -5.07 -11.31
CA VAL A 33 -0.29 -4.42 -10.57
C VAL A 33 -0.21 -2.90 -10.72
N ILE A 34 0.98 -2.32 -10.58
CA ILE A 34 1.21 -0.89 -10.77
C ILE A 34 0.84 -0.49 -12.19
N THR A 35 1.34 -1.21 -13.21
CA THR A 35 1.03 -0.91 -14.61
C THR A 35 -0.46 -1.04 -14.92
N ALA A 36 -1.12 -2.11 -14.44
CA ALA A 36 -2.53 -2.32 -14.66
C ALA A 36 -3.39 -1.24 -13.99
N ALA A 37 -3.10 -0.91 -12.73
CA ALA A 37 -3.82 0.14 -12.00
C ALA A 37 -3.57 1.52 -12.61
N SER A 38 -2.33 1.85 -13.01
CA SER A 38 -2.01 3.10 -13.71
C SER A 38 -2.70 3.18 -15.07
N SER A 39 -2.79 2.07 -15.82
CA SER A 39 -3.47 2.03 -17.12
C SER A 39 -4.98 2.16 -16.98
N LEU A 40 -5.55 1.52 -15.96
CA LEU A 40 -6.97 1.66 -15.62
C LEU A 40 -7.29 3.10 -15.21
N PHE A 41 -6.47 3.69 -14.34
CA PHE A 41 -6.63 5.09 -13.94
C PHE A 41 -6.50 6.03 -15.14
N ALA A 42 -5.49 5.85 -15.99
CA ALA A 42 -5.34 6.64 -17.21
C ALA A 42 -6.54 6.48 -18.16
N GLY A 43 -7.09 5.27 -18.28
CA GLY A 43 -8.28 5.00 -19.08
C GLY A 43 -9.54 5.68 -18.52
N LEU A 44 -9.74 5.61 -17.20
CA LEU A 44 -10.85 6.30 -16.52
C LEU A 44 -10.68 7.83 -16.57
N TYR A 45 -9.46 8.32 -16.49
CA TYR A 45 -9.13 9.73 -16.58
C TYR A 45 -9.44 10.26 -17.98
N VAL A 46 -8.98 9.58 -19.03
CA VAL A 46 -9.28 9.94 -20.43
C VAL A 46 -10.77 9.82 -20.73
N ALA A 47 -11.44 8.76 -20.25
CA ALA A 47 -12.89 8.61 -20.42
C ALA A 47 -13.69 9.68 -19.65
N GLY A 48 -13.15 10.20 -18.54
CA GLY A 48 -13.79 11.23 -17.72
C GLY A 48 -13.51 12.66 -18.19
N ILE A 49 -12.49 12.89 -19.02
CA ILE A 49 -12.22 14.20 -19.65
C ILE A 49 -13.34 14.57 -20.64
N ASP A 50 -13.94 13.59 -21.31
CA ASP A 50 -15.00 13.84 -22.31
C ASP A 50 -16.37 14.16 -21.68
N ASP A 51 -16.57 13.87 -20.39
CA ASP A 51 -17.87 13.95 -19.69
C ASP A 51 -17.86 14.87 -18.44
N ASP A 52 -16.80 15.68 -18.25
CA ASP A 52 -16.58 16.59 -17.08
C ASP A 52 -16.67 15.91 -15.68
N GLY A 53 -16.75 14.57 -15.63
CA GLY A 53 -17.04 13.82 -14.40
C GLY A 53 -15.96 13.92 -13.32
N VAL A 54 -14.70 14.15 -13.73
CA VAL A 54 -13.55 14.29 -12.82
C VAL A 54 -13.50 15.73 -12.27
N ALA A 55 -13.81 16.72 -13.12
CA ALA A 55 -13.89 18.13 -12.74
C ALA A 55 -14.98 18.39 -11.68
N LEU A 56 -16.07 17.61 -11.68
CA LEU A 56 -17.13 17.65 -10.66
C LEU A 56 -16.63 17.46 -9.23
N LEU A 57 -15.54 16.70 -9.01
CA LEU A 57 -14.93 16.51 -7.69
C LEU A 57 -13.77 17.47 -7.44
N ASP A 58 -13.00 17.76 -8.48
CA ASP A 58 -11.77 18.53 -8.39
C ASP A 58 -12.02 20.04 -8.27
N GLU A 59 -12.97 20.60 -9.03
CA GLU A 59 -13.28 22.04 -9.01
C GLU A 59 -13.83 22.51 -7.65
N PRO A 60 -14.85 21.85 -7.04
CA PRO A 60 -15.32 22.25 -5.72
C PRO A 60 -14.24 22.10 -4.64
N ALA A 61 -13.41 21.04 -4.73
CA ALA A 61 -12.33 20.81 -3.79
C ALA A 61 -11.25 21.90 -3.91
N LEU A 62 -10.90 22.30 -5.13
CA LEU A 62 -9.98 23.39 -5.41
C LEU A 62 -10.53 24.72 -4.88
N HIS A 63 -11.80 25.03 -5.16
CA HIS A 63 -12.47 26.23 -4.67
C HIS A 63 -12.46 26.31 -3.14
N LEU A 64 -12.86 25.22 -2.47
CA LEU A 64 -12.82 25.15 -1.01
C LEU A 64 -11.40 25.34 -0.48
N ALA A 65 -10.39 24.76 -1.14
CA ALA A 65 -9.00 24.95 -0.76
C ALA A 65 -8.56 26.42 -0.92
N THR A 66 -8.89 27.08 -2.04
CA THR A 66 -8.53 28.48 -2.28
C THR A 66 -9.26 29.45 -1.35
N ASP A 67 -10.51 29.16 -0.99
CA ASP A 67 -11.34 30.02 -0.12
C ASP A 67 -10.76 30.16 1.29
N VAL A 68 -10.09 29.13 1.79
CA VAL A 68 -9.45 29.15 3.12
C VAL A 68 -7.99 29.59 3.10
N ARG A 69 -7.41 29.90 1.92
CA ARG A 69 -5.98 30.25 1.83
C ARG A 69 -5.65 31.55 2.54
N SER A 70 -4.49 31.53 3.19
CA SER A 70 -3.88 32.73 3.76
C SER A 70 -2.37 32.54 3.87
N PRO A 71 -1.56 33.62 3.87
CA PRO A 71 -0.10 33.49 3.86
C PRO A 71 0.47 32.63 5.00
N TRP A 72 -0.12 32.73 6.19
CA TRP A 72 0.32 31.95 7.35
C TRP A 72 -0.12 30.49 7.25
N LEU A 73 -1.34 30.21 6.76
CA LEU A 73 -1.83 28.84 6.63
C LEU A 73 -1.06 28.10 5.52
N ASP A 74 -0.79 28.77 4.40
CA ASP A 74 0.03 28.22 3.31
C ASP A 74 1.43 27.86 3.81
N THR A 75 2.05 28.73 4.60
CA THR A 75 3.35 28.46 5.22
C THR A 75 3.28 27.27 6.17
N ALA A 76 2.28 27.24 7.07
CA ALA A 76 2.13 26.16 8.03
C ALA A 76 1.90 24.80 7.35
N VAL A 77 1.04 24.76 6.33
CA VAL A 77 0.74 23.55 5.55
C VAL A 77 1.94 23.11 4.72
N THR A 78 2.73 24.05 4.20
CA THR A 78 3.99 23.76 3.50
C THR A 78 4.99 23.11 4.44
N VAL A 79 5.29 23.75 5.58
CA VAL A 79 6.22 23.22 6.58
C VAL A 79 5.76 21.85 7.09
N PHE A 80 4.46 21.69 7.35
CA PHE A 80 3.88 20.40 7.74
C PHE A 80 4.12 19.33 6.68
N THR A 81 3.82 19.63 5.41
CA THR A 81 3.93 18.67 4.30
C THR A 81 5.37 18.29 4.01
N GLU A 82 6.28 19.26 4.03
CA GLU A 82 7.71 19.04 3.83
C GLU A 82 8.29 18.21 4.98
N ALA A 83 8.00 18.59 6.24
CA ALA A 83 8.45 17.83 7.41
C ALA A 83 7.85 16.41 7.41
N ALA A 84 6.60 16.27 6.99
CA ALA A 84 5.96 14.97 6.86
C ALA A 84 6.69 14.09 5.83
N GLY A 85 7.02 14.63 4.65
CA GLY A 85 7.75 13.90 3.62
C GLY A 85 9.17 13.53 4.02
N VAL A 86 9.92 14.50 4.57
CA VAL A 86 11.35 14.32 4.90
C VAL A 86 11.54 13.45 6.14
N TYR A 87 10.79 13.72 7.22
CA TYR A 87 11.02 13.07 8.51
C TYR A 87 9.96 12.04 8.84
N ALA A 88 8.68 12.39 8.69
CA ALA A 88 7.62 11.53 9.20
C ALA A 88 7.45 10.26 8.37
N VAL A 89 7.58 10.28 7.04
CA VAL A 89 7.45 9.08 6.19
C VAL A 89 8.50 8.01 6.56
N PRO A 90 9.81 8.32 6.66
CA PRO A 90 10.81 7.36 7.14
C PRO A 90 10.54 6.87 8.57
N ILE A 91 10.23 7.79 9.50
CA ILE A 91 9.99 7.46 10.91
C ILE A 91 8.78 6.52 11.04
N VAL A 92 7.66 6.85 10.37
CA VAL A 92 6.43 6.05 10.37
C VAL A 92 6.66 4.71 9.67
N SER A 93 7.46 4.65 8.60
CA SER A 93 7.81 3.40 7.94
C SER A 93 8.60 2.46 8.86
N VAL A 94 9.63 2.98 9.52
CA VAL A 94 10.43 2.22 10.49
C VAL A 94 9.57 1.80 11.68
N ALA A 95 8.81 2.74 12.26
CA ALA A 95 7.89 2.46 13.37
C ALA A 95 6.81 1.44 12.98
N GLY A 96 6.32 1.49 11.75
CA GLY A 96 5.35 0.53 11.19
C GLY A 96 5.93 -0.87 11.05
N ILE A 97 7.19 -1.00 10.59
CA ILE A 97 7.91 -2.28 10.54
C ILE A 97 8.10 -2.81 11.96
N VAL A 98 8.58 -1.98 12.89
CA VAL A 98 8.77 -2.37 14.30
C VAL A 98 7.43 -2.79 14.92
N ALA A 99 6.36 -2.02 14.71
CA ALA A 99 5.02 -2.35 15.18
C ALA A 99 4.50 -3.66 14.57
N TYR A 100 4.73 -3.91 13.28
CA TYR A 100 4.37 -5.17 12.63
C TYR A 100 5.09 -6.36 13.27
N LEU A 101 6.39 -6.24 13.52
CA LEU A 101 7.19 -7.26 14.21
C LEU A 101 6.75 -7.47 15.67
N LEU A 102 6.34 -6.41 16.37
CA LEU A 102 5.82 -6.48 17.73
C LEU A 102 4.38 -7.03 17.79
N VAL A 103 3.56 -6.77 16.78
CA VAL A 103 2.21 -7.37 16.63
C VAL A 103 2.31 -8.89 16.50
N LEU A 104 3.35 -9.41 15.84
CA LEU A 104 3.66 -10.85 15.83
C LEU A 104 3.99 -11.40 17.22
N ARG A 105 4.33 -10.54 18.20
CA ARG A 105 4.68 -10.88 19.59
C ARG A 105 3.63 -10.49 20.64
N GLN A 106 2.34 -10.47 20.27
CA GLN A 106 1.17 -10.19 21.15
C GLN A 106 0.98 -8.73 21.60
N MET A 107 0.50 -7.87 20.70
CA MET A 107 -0.07 -6.57 21.07
C MET A 107 -1.57 -6.66 21.40
N ARG A 108 -2.04 -5.87 22.38
CA ARG A 108 -3.48 -5.73 22.68
C ARG A 108 -4.24 -5.17 21.47
N ARG A 109 -5.45 -5.66 21.20
CA ARG A 109 -6.28 -5.26 20.04
C ARG A 109 -6.49 -3.74 19.97
N ALA A 110 -6.68 -3.08 21.11
CA ALA A 110 -6.87 -1.63 21.20
C ALA A 110 -5.66 -0.86 20.65
N THR A 111 -4.44 -1.21 21.06
CA THR A 111 -3.20 -0.60 20.57
C THR A 111 -3.07 -0.74 19.06
N ARG A 112 -3.38 -1.92 18.53
CA ARG A 112 -3.34 -2.18 17.10
C ARG A 112 -4.32 -1.29 16.31
N VAL A 113 -5.56 -1.19 16.78
CA VAL A 113 -6.57 -0.32 16.15
C VAL A 113 -6.13 1.14 16.21
N LEU A 114 -5.64 1.60 17.37
CA LEU A 114 -5.16 2.97 17.54
C LEU A 114 -4.01 3.30 16.59
N THR A 115 -3.03 2.39 16.43
CA THR A 115 -1.93 2.57 15.46
C THR A 115 -2.44 2.72 14.04
N TYR A 116 -3.40 1.90 13.60
CA TYR A 116 -3.97 2.02 12.26
C TYR A 116 -4.75 3.32 12.07
N VAL A 117 -5.53 3.74 13.05
CA VAL A 117 -6.30 4.99 13.00
C VAL A 117 -5.36 6.19 12.90
N ILE A 118 -4.31 6.25 13.72
CA ILE A 118 -3.33 7.34 13.69
C ILE A 118 -2.58 7.36 12.35
N ALA A 119 -2.14 6.20 11.85
CA ALA A 119 -1.45 6.12 10.57
C ALA A 119 -2.34 6.57 9.40
N MET A 120 -3.62 6.16 9.40
CA MET A 120 -4.60 6.55 8.38
C MET A 120 -4.89 8.05 8.43
N ALA A 121 -5.13 8.59 9.63
CA ALA A 121 -5.36 10.03 9.82
C ALA A 121 -4.14 10.85 9.37
N PHE A 122 -2.93 10.41 9.72
CA PHE A 122 -1.70 11.07 9.29
C PHE A 122 -1.54 11.08 7.77
N ALA A 123 -1.70 9.92 7.13
CA ALA A 123 -1.61 9.82 5.68
C ALA A 123 -2.68 10.66 4.97
N ALA A 124 -3.91 10.70 5.51
CA ALA A 124 -4.99 11.53 4.98
C ALA A 124 -4.66 13.02 5.08
N SER A 125 -4.16 13.48 6.24
CA SER A 125 -3.75 14.87 6.44
C SER A 125 -2.65 15.30 5.48
N VAL A 126 -1.63 14.46 5.24
CA VAL A 126 -0.54 14.74 4.29
C VAL A 126 -1.03 14.73 2.84
N SER A 127 -2.03 13.91 2.52
CA SER A 127 -2.59 13.88 1.17
C SER A 127 -3.44 15.11 0.90
N LEU A 128 -4.28 15.50 1.85
CA LEU A 128 -5.16 16.66 1.74
C LEU A 128 -4.37 17.98 1.77
N SER A 129 -3.25 18.05 2.49
CA SER A 129 -2.38 19.22 2.47
C SER A 129 -1.82 19.52 1.08
N ARG A 130 -1.57 18.50 0.26
CA ARG A 130 -1.12 18.67 -1.13
C ARG A 130 -2.22 19.17 -2.06
N VAL A 131 -3.47 18.77 -1.82
CA VAL A 131 -4.65 19.32 -2.51
C VAL A 131 -4.83 20.78 -2.11
N TYR A 132 -4.74 21.08 -0.81
CA TYR A 132 -4.81 22.45 -0.30
C TYR A 132 -3.75 23.37 -0.96
N LEU A 133 -2.50 22.90 -1.09
CA LEU A 133 -1.42 23.64 -1.76
C LEU A 133 -1.57 23.70 -3.29
N GLY A 134 -2.50 22.94 -3.88
CA GLY A 134 -2.73 22.89 -5.32
C GLY A 134 -1.64 22.13 -6.09
N HIS A 135 -0.89 21.27 -5.41
CA HIS A 135 0.15 20.44 -6.05
C HIS A 135 -0.44 19.19 -6.72
N HIS A 136 -1.58 18.72 -6.23
CA HIS A 136 -2.28 17.55 -6.74
C HIS A 136 -3.78 17.81 -6.77
N TRP A 137 -4.46 17.27 -7.76
CA TRP A 137 -5.91 17.24 -7.79
C TRP A 137 -6.44 16.24 -6.76
N LEU A 138 -7.70 16.39 -6.33
CA LEU A 138 -8.30 15.48 -5.34
C LEU A 138 -8.39 14.06 -5.93
N THR A 139 -8.70 13.97 -7.22
CA THR A 139 -8.79 12.71 -7.95
C THR A 139 -7.44 11.98 -8.04
N ASP A 140 -6.32 12.71 -8.23
CA ASP A 140 -4.96 12.15 -8.17
C ASP A 140 -4.67 11.50 -6.81
N VAL A 141 -5.08 12.17 -5.73
CA VAL A 141 -4.93 11.64 -4.37
C VAL A 141 -5.73 10.34 -4.23
N ILE A 142 -7.03 10.34 -4.58
CA ILE A 142 -7.89 9.16 -4.49
C ILE A 142 -7.29 7.99 -5.27
N ALA A 143 -6.80 8.23 -6.48
CA ALA A 143 -6.15 7.21 -7.30
C ALA A 143 -4.90 6.62 -6.63
N GLY A 144 -4.05 7.47 -6.05
CA GLY A 144 -2.89 7.04 -5.27
C GLY A 144 -3.27 6.15 -4.08
N TRP A 145 -4.35 6.50 -3.36
CA TRP A 145 -4.88 5.69 -2.25
C TRP A 145 -5.41 4.34 -2.70
N LEU A 146 -6.17 4.29 -3.80
CA LEU A 146 -6.67 3.05 -4.38
C LEU A 146 -5.52 2.14 -4.82
N LEU A 147 -4.50 2.70 -5.47
CA LEU A 147 -3.30 1.96 -5.86
C LEU A 147 -2.57 1.39 -4.63
N ALA A 148 -2.37 2.20 -3.59
CA ALA A 148 -1.72 1.76 -2.36
C ALA A 148 -2.49 0.63 -1.67
N LEU A 149 -3.83 0.70 -1.63
CA LEU A 149 -4.69 -0.35 -1.07
C LEU A 149 -4.67 -1.63 -1.91
N ALA A 150 -4.73 -1.51 -3.23
CA ALA A 150 -4.61 -2.65 -4.14
C ALA A 150 -3.25 -3.35 -3.95
N TRP A 151 -2.18 -2.57 -3.84
CA TRP A 151 -0.84 -3.08 -3.58
C TRP A 151 -0.74 -3.77 -2.22
N LEU A 152 -1.28 -3.16 -1.16
CA LEU A 152 -1.33 -3.76 0.17
C LEU A 152 -2.09 -5.09 0.16
N ALA A 153 -3.21 -5.18 -0.55
CA ALA A 153 -4.00 -6.41 -0.67
C ALA A 153 -3.17 -7.53 -1.32
N VAL A 154 -2.44 -7.23 -2.40
CA VAL A 154 -1.53 -8.17 -3.06
C VAL A 154 -0.46 -8.68 -2.09
N VAL A 155 0.20 -7.78 -1.35
CA VAL A 155 1.22 -8.12 -0.36
C VAL A 155 0.65 -9.02 0.75
N VAL A 156 -0.52 -8.68 1.29
CA VAL A 156 -1.18 -9.47 2.34
C VAL A 156 -1.57 -10.85 1.84
N VAL A 157 -2.19 -10.95 0.66
CA VAL A 157 -2.59 -12.23 0.05
C VAL A 157 -1.38 -13.11 -0.19
N ALA A 158 -0.32 -12.57 -0.79
CA ALA A 158 0.88 -13.33 -1.09
C ALA A 158 1.63 -13.76 0.19
N HIS A 159 1.68 -12.92 1.22
CA HIS A 159 2.21 -13.30 2.54
C HIS A 159 1.40 -14.45 3.17
N ARG A 160 0.05 -14.38 3.11
CA ARG A 160 -0.83 -15.44 3.61
C ARG A 160 -0.65 -16.76 2.85
N VAL A 161 -0.52 -16.70 1.52
CA VAL A 161 -0.27 -17.89 0.69
C VAL A 161 1.07 -18.52 1.07
N ARG A 162 2.14 -17.71 1.25
CA ARG A 162 3.45 -18.21 1.68
C ARG A 162 3.38 -18.94 3.02
N LEU A 163 2.68 -18.38 4.02
CA LEU A 163 2.54 -19.02 5.33
C LEU A 163 1.82 -20.38 5.21
N ARG A 164 0.74 -20.46 4.41
CA ARG A 164 0.00 -21.72 4.19
C ARG A 164 0.82 -22.79 3.49
N LEU A 165 1.74 -22.41 2.61
CA LEU A 165 2.59 -23.35 1.87
C LEU A 165 3.78 -23.88 2.68
N MET A 166 4.15 -23.23 3.79
CA MET A 166 5.30 -23.60 4.63
C MET A 166 4.95 -24.55 5.79
N GLU A 167 3.69 -24.61 6.24
CA GLU A 167 3.21 -25.52 7.32
C GLU A 167 3.28 -27.05 7.06
N PRO A 168 3.42 -27.60 5.83
CA PRO A 168 3.44 -29.06 5.64
C PRO A 168 4.72 -29.81 6.05
N ARG A 169 5.83 -29.14 6.39
CA ARG A 169 7.15 -29.80 6.52
C ARG A 169 7.54 -30.26 7.93
N GLU A 170 6.95 -29.71 9.00
CA GLU A 170 7.34 -30.07 10.37
C GLU A 170 6.64 -31.32 10.92
N ARG A 171 5.46 -31.68 10.42
CA ARG A 171 4.72 -32.88 10.89
C ARG A 171 5.32 -34.20 10.43
N ASP A 172 6.13 -34.22 9.39
CA ASP A 172 6.80 -35.43 8.89
C ASP A 172 8.15 -35.69 9.58
N ALA A 173 8.67 -34.73 10.35
CA ALA A 173 9.98 -34.83 11.02
C ALA A 173 9.88 -35.31 12.49
N ASP A 174 8.72 -35.19 13.13
CA ASP A 174 8.48 -35.54 14.54
C ASP A 174 7.68 -36.87 14.71
N GLY A 175 7.48 -37.59 13.60
CA GLY A 175 6.66 -38.81 13.53
C GLY A 175 7.44 -40.12 13.36
N THR A 176 8.74 -40.16 13.65
CA THR A 176 9.57 -41.38 13.60
C THR A 176 10.16 -41.75 14.95
#